data_AF-U2ITI6-F1
#
_entry.id   AF-U2ITI6-F1
#
_cell.length_a   1.000
_cell.length_b   1.000
_cell.length_c   1.000
_cell.angle_alpha   90.00
_cell.angle_beta   90.00
_cell.angle_gamma   90.00
#
_symmetry.space_group_name_H-M   'P 1'
#
loop_
_entity.id
_entity.type
_entity.pdbx_description
1 polymer ?
#
loop_
_entity_poly.entity_id
_entity_poly.type
_entity_poly.pdbx_seq_one_letter_code
_entity_poly.pdbx_strand_id
1 'polypeptide(L)'
;MKRNFFTPVLLFLGLFFYVGLASCKQEAPDFSKKERDPRLIGTWYLIKQEGINLDPGFNVLEFKADGSCTGFNYPGGKRLFYTEEDYRLFIFVYGDWPKLNNRIYNRFYVFEGDKLHTWAGESDMLARRYKIGRTYTKTPQP
;
A
#
# COMPACT_ATOMS: atom_id res chain seq x y z
N MET A 1 -55.41 23.49 7.85
CA MET A 1 -54.07 23.12 8.37
C MET A 1 -53.18 22.71 7.20
N LYS A 2 -52.22 23.55 6.78
CA LYS A 2 -51.24 23.19 5.74
C LYS A 2 -50.20 22.26 6.39
N ARG A 3 -50.27 20.95 6.12
CA ARG A 3 -49.26 19.99 6.56
C ARG A 3 -47.97 20.30 5.79
N ASN A 4 -46.92 20.67 6.53
CA ASN A 4 -45.58 20.93 6.01
C ASN A 4 -44.96 19.61 5.51
N PHE A 5 -45.35 19.17 4.32
CA PHE A 5 -44.81 17.99 3.64
C PHE A 5 -43.33 18.15 3.26
N PHE A 6 -42.78 19.37 3.33
CA PHE A 6 -41.39 19.68 3.02
C PHE A 6 -40.40 19.29 4.13
N THR A 7 -40.83 19.30 5.40
CA THR A 7 -39.95 19.03 6.54
C THR A 7 -39.40 17.59 6.60
N PRO A 8 -40.19 16.52 6.36
CA PRO A 8 -39.66 15.16 6.41
C PRO A 8 -38.72 14.85 5.24
N VAL A 9 -38.96 15.40 4.04
CA VAL A 9 -38.10 15.17 2.86
C VAL A 9 -36.70 15.79 3.06
N LEU A 10 -36.64 17.00 3.62
CA LEU A 10 -35.37 17.66 3.97
C LEU A 10 -34.60 16.91 5.07
N LEU A 11 -35.30 16.35 6.06
CA LEU A 11 -34.69 15.52 7.10
C LEU A 11 -34.11 14.20 6.54
N PHE A 12 -34.83 13.53 5.63
CA PHE A 12 -34.35 12.31 4.97
C PHE A 12 -33.15 12.58 4.05
N LEU A 13 -33.16 13.68 3.29
CA LEU A 13 -32.00 14.12 2.49
C LEU A 13 -30.80 14.45 3.38
N GLY A 14 -30.99 15.17 4.48
CA GLY A 14 -29.93 15.46 5.45
C GLY A 14 -29.30 14.20 6.05
N LEU A 15 -30.11 13.18 6.37
CA LEU A 15 -29.63 11.90 6.89
C LEU A 15 -28.83 11.10 5.85
N PHE A 16 -29.27 11.05 4.60
CA PHE A 16 -28.54 10.38 3.51
C PHE A 16 -27.18 11.03 3.24
N PHE A 17 -27.09 12.35 3.33
CA PHE A 17 -25.81 13.07 3.22
C PHE A 17 -24.89 12.77 4.41
N TYR A 18 -25.41 12.64 5.63
CA TYR A 18 -24.59 12.33 6.81
C TYR A 18 -24.02 10.90 6.77
N VAL A 19 -24.81 9.93 6.33
CA VAL A 19 -24.38 8.53 6.19
C VAL A 19 -23.46 8.33 4.98
N GLY A 20 -23.67 9.08 3.89
CA GLY A 20 -22.76 9.07 2.72
C GLY A 20 -21.40 9.74 2.97
N LEU A 21 -21.34 10.74 3.86
CA LEU A 21 -20.10 11.41 4.27
C LEU A 21 -19.30 10.65 5.34
N ALA A 22 -19.90 9.67 6.01
CA ALA A 22 -19.18 8.63 6.76
C ALA A 22 -18.50 7.60 5.81
N SER A 23 -18.18 8.02 4.58
CA SER A 23 -17.39 7.29 3.59
C SER A 23 -16.19 6.63 4.29
N CYS A 24 -16.16 5.31 4.21
CA CYS A 24 -15.23 4.37 4.81
C CYS A 24 -13.79 4.92 4.89
N LYS A 25 -13.46 5.61 5.97
CA LYS A 25 -12.07 5.79 6.37
C LYS A 25 -11.61 4.43 6.84
N GLN A 26 -10.83 3.73 6.04
CA GLN A 26 -10.22 2.48 6.45
C GLN A 26 -9.34 2.79 7.66
N GLU A 27 -9.73 2.30 8.83
CA GLU A 27 -8.94 2.45 10.05
C GLU A 27 -7.57 1.81 9.84
N ALA A 28 -6.54 2.40 10.46
CA ALA A 28 -5.22 1.80 10.42
C ALA A 28 -5.28 0.41 11.09
N PRO A 29 -4.70 -0.63 10.48
CA PRO A 29 -4.56 -1.92 11.14
C PRO A 29 -3.90 -1.77 12.50
N ASP A 30 -4.28 -2.60 13.46
CA ASP A 30 -3.55 -2.70 14.72
C ASP A 30 -2.19 -3.38 14.48
N PHE A 31 -1.19 -2.56 14.20
CA PHE A 31 0.17 -3.02 13.89
C PHE A 31 0.85 -3.74 15.05
N SER A 32 0.37 -3.60 16.29
CA SER A 32 0.92 -4.34 17.43
C SER A 32 0.68 -5.84 17.33
N LYS A 33 -0.33 -6.24 16.55
CA LYS A 33 -0.73 -7.64 16.31
C LYS A 33 -0.26 -8.18 14.97
N LYS A 34 0.50 -7.38 14.20
CA LYS A 34 0.94 -7.75 12.85
C LYS A 34 2.42 -8.11 12.85
N GLU A 35 2.73 -9.18 12.14
CA GLU A 35 4.10 -9.62 11.94
C GLU A 35 4.81 -8.79 10.86
N ARG A 36 6.14 -8.74 10.94
CA ARG A 36 7.01 -8.10 9.95
C ARG A 36 8.20 -8.99 9.71
N ASP A 37 8.36 -9.45 8.49
CA ASP A 37 9.53 -10.23 8.08
C ASP A 37 10.80 -9.38 8.27
N PRO A 38 11.70 -9.74 9.21
CA PRO A 38 12.88 -8.95 9.52
C PRO A 38 13.87 -8.89 8.35
N ARG A 39 13.78 -9.81 7.38
CA ARG A 39 14.65 -9.80 6.19
C ARG A 39 14.37 -8.62 5.27
N LEU A 40 13.15 -8.05 5.31
CA LEU A 40 12.82 -6.87 4.53
C LEU A 40 13.54 -5.61 5.03
N ILE A 41 13.94 -5.55 6.30
CA ILE A 41 14.49 -4.35 6.93
C ILE A 41 15.74 -3.84 6.21
N GLY A 42 15.77 -2.54 5.95
CA GLY A 42 16.83 -1.80 5.26
C GLY A 42 16.41 -1.26 3.90
N THR A 43 17.38 -0.75 3.16
CA THR A 43 17.18 -0.13 1.84
C THR A 43 17.41 -1.12 0.71
N TRP A 44 16.57 -1.05 -0.31
CA TRP A 44 16.55 -1.94 -1.47
C TRP A 44 16.52 -1.10 -2.75
N TYR A 45 17.50 -1.29 -3.61
CA TYR A 45 17.69 -0.57 -4.87
C TYR A 45 17.22 -1.43 -6.03
N LEU A 46 16.40 -0.87 -6.90
CA LEU A 46 15.88 -1.54 -8.07
C LEU A 46 17.04 -1.91 -9.01
N ILE A 47 17.10 -3.17 -9.40
CA ILE A 47 17.93 -3.60 -10.54
C ILE A 47 17.17 -3.19 -11.80
N LYS A 48 17.70 -2.21 -12.53
CA LYS A 48 17.07 -1.68 -13.76
C LYS A 48 16.72 -2.84 -14.70
N GLN A 49 15.47 -2.84 -15.15
CA GLN A 49 15.03 -3.68 -16.26
C GLN A 49 15.15 -2.85 -17.53
N GLU A 50 15.94 -3.31 -18.49
CA GLU A 50 16.11 -2.63 -19.78
C GLU A 50 14.75 -2.42 -20.46
N GLY A 51 14.57 -1.24 -21.07
CA GLY A 51 13.36 -0.90 -21.82
C GLY A 51 12.14 -0.51 -20.99
N ILE A 52 12.25 -0.47 -19.65
CA ILE A 52 11.14 -0.05 -18.78
C ILE A 52 11.48 1.27 -18.09
N ASN A 53 10.82 2.35 -18.52
CA ASN A 53 10.88 3.62 -17.79
C ASN A 53 9.89 3.57 -16.62
N LEU A 54 10.41 3.44 -15.40
CA LEU A 54 9.60 3.35 -14.19
C LEU A 54 9.54 4.69 -13.48
N ASP A 55 8.42 4.91 -12.80
CA ASP A 55 8.32 6.03 -11.88
C ASP A 55 9.42 5.95 -10.80
N PRO A 56 10.08 7.07 -10.46
CA PRO A 56 11.16 7.11 -9.48
C PRO A 56 10.82 6.48 -8.12
N GLY A 57 9.54 6.49 -7.73
CA GLY A 57 9.05 5.88 -6.51
C GLY A 57 9.21 4.36 -6.45
N PHE A 58 9.57 3.69 -7.56
CA PHE A 58 9.91 2.26 -7.58
C PHE A 58 11.41 1.99 -7.52
N ASN A 59 12.27 3.01 -7.60
CA ASN A 59 13.72 2.81 -7.69
C ASN A 59 14.34 2.40 -6.36
N VAL A 60 13.76 2.85 -5.24
CA VAL A 60 14.27 2.57 -3.90
C VAL A 60 13.09 2.23 -3.00
N LEU A 61 13.22 1.12 -2.27
CA LEU A 61 12.33 0.76 -1.18
C LEU A 61 13.11 0.84 0.12
N GLU A 62 12.50 1.38 1.17
CA GLU A 62 13.09 1.38 2.51
C GLU A 62 12.08 0.78 3.47
N PHE A 63 12.51 -0.17 4.30
CA PHE A 63 11.71 -0.75 5.37
C PHE A 63 12.44 -0.58 6.70
N LYS A 64 11.79 0.03 7.69
CA LYS A 64 12.37 0.29 9.01
C LYS A 64 11.80 -0.65 10.06
N ALA A 65 12.58 -0.94 11.10
CA ALA A 65 12.17 -1.86 12.17
C ALA A 65 10.93 -1.38 12.94
N ASP A 66 10.68 -0.06 12.96
CA ASP A 66 9.47 0.54 13.54
C ASP A 66 8.21 0.31 12.69
N GLY A 67 8.35 -0.23 11.47
CA GLY A 67 7.27 -0.51 10.53
C GLY A 67 7.04 0.57 9.49
N SER A 68 7.74 1.70 9.55
CA SER A 68 7.66 2.70 8.49
C SER A 68 8.33 2.23 7.21
N CYS A 69 7.80 2.65 6.06
CA CYS A 69 8.39 2.32 4.77
C CYS A 69 8.22 3.40 3.71
N THR A 70 9.04 3.34 2.65
CA THR A 70 8.92 4.18 1.45
C THR A 70 9.04 3.35 0.17
N GLY A 71 8.59 3.91 -0.96
CA GLY A 71 8.63 3.27 -2.28
C GLY A 71 7.25 2.98 -2.88
N PHE A 72 7.24 2.17 -3.95
CA PHE A 72 6.08 1.71 -4.74
C PHE A 72 5.18 2.80 -5.38
N ASN A 73 5.60 4.07 -5.36
CA ASN A 73 4.87 5.23 -5.86
C ASN A 73 3.38 5.29 -5.49
N TYR A 74 3.02 4.87 -4.27
CA TYR A 74 1.62 4.97 -3.83
C TYR A 74 1.26 6.41 -3.43
N PRO A 75 0.11 6.95 -3.89
CA PRO A 75 -0.32 8.28 -3.50
C PRO A 75 -0.69 8.31 -2.02
N GLY A 76 -0.30 9.39 -1.34
CA GLY A 76 -0.57 9.61 0.09
C GLY A 76 0.71 9.86 0.88
N GLY A 77 0.57 9.85 2.20
CA GLY A 77 1.60 10.31 3.11
C GLY A 77 2.39 9.18 3.73
N LYS A 78 2.44 9.20 5.07
CA LYS A 78 3.15 8.19 5.86
C LYS A 78 2.68 6.79 5.47
N ARG A 79 3.62 5.86 5.38
CA ARG A 79 3.34 4.45 5.06
C ARG A 79 3.86 3.54 6.17
N LEU A 80 3.11 2.48 6.43
CA LEU A 80 3.46 1.42 7.35
C LEU A 80 3.35 0.08 6.62
N PHE A 81 4.18 -0.89 6.99
CA PHE A 81 4.12 -2.23 6.41
C PHE A 81 3.96 -3.33 7.46
N TYR A 82 3.39 -4.44 7.01
CA TYR A 82 3.36 -5.71 7.70
C TYR A 82 3.36 -6.85 6.69
N THR A 83 3.64 -8.06 7.15
CA THR A 83 3.70 -9.26 6.32
C THR A 83 2.78 -10.34 6.84
N GLU A 84 2.33 -11.21 5.95
CA GLU A 84 1.60 -12.43 6.28
C GLU A 84 2.16 -13.58 5.43
N GLU A 85 2.16 -14.79 5.99
CA GLU A 85 2.51 -16.04 5.28
C GLU A 85 3.91 -16.05 4.64
N ASP A 86 4.85 -15.23 5.11
CA ASP A 86 6.24 -15.08 4.60
C ASP A 86 6.41 -14.64 3.14
N TYR A 87 5.32 -14.36 2.42
CA TYR A 87 5.36 -13.94 1.01
C TYR A 87 4.39 -12.81 0.66
N ARG A 88 3.48 -12.43 1.57
CA ARG A 88 2.53 -11.32 1.37
C ARG A 88 3.01 -10.09 2.13
N LEU A 89 3.12 -8.97 1.41
CA LEU A 89 3.52 -7.67 1.92
C LEU A 89 2.35 -6.71 1.80
N PHE A 90 1.88 -6.22 2.94
CA PHE A 90 0.85 -5.21 3.02
C PHE A 90 1.46 -3.85 3.33
N ILE A 91 1.03 -2.82 2.60
CA ILE A 91 1.47 -1.44 2.76
C ILE A 91 0.24 -0.58 3.01
N PHE A 92 0.10 -0.12 4.25
CA PHE A 92 -0.90 0.86 4.64
C PHE A 92 -0.36 2.26 4.35
N VAL A 93 -1.13 3.06 3.63
CA VAL A 93 -0.80 4.45 3.31
C VAL A 93 -1.83 5.34 3.97
N TYR A 94 -1.37 6.25 4.83
CA TYR A 94 -2.22 7.29 5.37
C TYR A 94 -2.62 8.24 4.24
N GLY A 95 -3.91 8.59 4.22
CA GLY A 95 -4.43 9.59 3.33
C GLY A 95 -3.83 10.97 3.62
N ASP A 96 -3.31 11.65 2.59
CA ASP A 96 -2.89 13.05 2.68
C ASP A 96 -3.99 14.02 2.28
N TRP A 97 -4.04 15.13 2.99
CA TRP A 97 -4.97 16.23 2.77
C TRP A 97 -4.79 16.82 1.36
N PRO A 98 -5.87 17.16 0.62
CA PRO A 98 -7.25 17.27 1.08
C PRO A 98 -8.19 16.11 0.70
N LYS A 99 -7.73 15.03 0.02
CA LYS A 99 -8.66 14.08 -0.63
C LYS A 99 -8.23 12.62 -0.67
N LEU A 100 -7.15 12.21 -0.02
CA LEU A 100 -6.78 10.81 -0.02
C LEU A 100 -7.36 10.13 1.21
N ASN A 101 -8.12 9.05 1.00
CA ASN A 101 -8.48 8.11 2.05
C ASN A 101 -7.29 7.20 2.32
N ASN A 102 -7.24 6.63 3.52
CA ASN A 102 -6.31 5.56 3.85
C ASN A 102 -6.50 4.39 2.87
N ARG A 103 -5.40 3.75 2.49
CA ARG A 103 -5.43 2.59 1.58
C ARG A 103 -4.47 1.52 2.04
N ILE A 104 -4.85 0.27 1.81
CA ILE A 104 -3.96 -0.88 1.93
C ILE A 104 -3.65 -1.39 0.53
N TYR A 105 -2.37 -1.51 0.23
CA TYR A 105 -1.87 -2.15 -0.98
C TYR A 105 -1.26 -3.49 -0.61
N ASN A 106 -1.44 -4.49 -1.47
CA ASN A 106 -0.81 -5.79 -1.33
C ASN A 106 0.25 -5.97 -2.43
N ARG A 107 1.35 -6.61 -2.06
CA ARG A 107 2.45 -7.04 -2.91
C ARG A 107 2.82 -8.45 -2.50
N PHE A 108 3.34 -9.21 -3.45
CA PHE A 108 3.89 -10.54 -3.18
C PHE A 108 5.39 -10.47 -3.34
N TYR A 109 6.15 -11.15 -2.48
CA TYR A 109 7.59 -11.08 -2.53
C TYR A 109 8.25 -12.43 -2.27
N VAL A 110 9.48 -12.57 -2.76
CA VAL A 110 10.37 -13.69 -2.45
C VAL A 110 11.80 -13.20 -2.39
N PHE A 111 12.56 -13.81 -1.47
CA PHE A 111 14.01 -13.69 -1.41
C PHE A 111 14.69 -14.82 -2.19
N GLU A 112 15.62 -14.47 -3.08
CA GLU A 112 16.51 -15.41 -3.77
C GLU A 112 17.95 -14.92 -3.60
N GLY A 113 18.68 -15.53 -2.67
CA GLY A 113 19.99 -15.04 -2.27
C GLY A 113 19.91 -13.64 -1.65
N ASP A 114 20.64 -12.68 -2.22
CA ASP A 114 20.70 -11.28 -1.80
C ASP A 114 19.64 -10.39 -2.48
N LYS A 115 18.75 -11.00 -3.30
CA LYS A 115 17.74 -10.28 -4.07
C LYS A 115 16.37 -10.37 -3.45
N LEU A 116 15.67 -9.24 -3.49
CA LEU A 116 14.25 -9.14 -3.18
C LEU A 116 13.48 -9.02 -4.50
N HIS A 117 12.65 -10.01 -4.80
CA HIS A 117 11.71 -9.96 -5.91
C HIS A 117 10.33 -9.59 -5.41
N THR A 118 9.63 -8.70 -6.11
CA THR A 118 8.26 -8.27 -5.77
C THR A 118 7.35 -8.29 -6.99
N TRP A 119 6.07 -8.60 -6.76
CA TRP A 119 5.02 -8.65 -7.77
C TRP A 119 3.74 -7.97 -7.27
N ALA A 120 2.92 -7.51 -8.21
CA ALA A 120 1.58 -7.01 -7.92
C ALA A 120 0.56 -8.14 -7.76
N GLY A 121 0.77 -9.30 -8.39
CA GLY A 121 -0.13 -10.44 -8.36
C GLY A 121 0.54 -11.71 -7.82
N GLU A 122 -0.23 -12.50 -7.06
CA GLU A 122 0.22 -13.76 -6.45
C GLU A 122 0.59 -14.80 -7.52
N SER A 123 -0.24 -14.92 -8.56
CA SER A 123 -0.02 -15.86 -9.65
C SER A 123 1.29 -15.61 -10.40
N ASP A 124 1.68 -14.35 -10.60
CA ASP A 124 2.95 -14.00 -11.23
C ASP A 124 4.16 -14.32 -10.34
N MET A 125 4.01 -14.18 -9.01
CA MET A 125 5.02 -14.54 -8.03
C MET A 125 5.19 -16.07 -7.94
N LEU A 126 4.08 -16.82 -7.88
CA LEU A 126 4.07 -18.29 -7.87
C LEU A 126 4.70 -18.85 -9.16
N ALA A 127 4.39 -18.24 -10.30
CA ALA A 127 4.95 -18.62 -11.59
C ALA A 127 6.36 -18.02 -11.85
N ARG A 128 6.95 -17.30 -10.90
CA ARG A 128 8.28 -16.66 -11.01
C ARG A 128 8.45 -15.84 -12.28
N ARG A 129 7.42 -15.05 -12.65
CA ARG A 129 7.46 -14.21 -13.85
C ARG A 129 8.29 -12.95 -13.62
N TYR A 130 9.62 -13.10 -13.62
CA TYR A 130 10.56 -12.01 -13.30
C TYR A 130 10.45 -10.80 -14.26
N LYS A 131 10.01 -11.03 -15.51
CA LYS A 131 9.75 -9.93 -16.47
C LYS A 131 8.60 -9.01 -16.06
N ILE A 132 7.65 -9.52 -15.28
CA ILE A 132 6.50 -8.76 -14.76
C ILE A 132 6.83 -8.16 -13.39
N GLY A 133 7.55 -8.93 -12.56
CA GLY A 133 8.01 -8.49 -11.25
C GLY A 133 9.12 -7.45 -11.29
N ARG A 134 9.48 -6.98 -10.11
CA ARG A 134 10.60 -6.07 -9.87
C ARG A 134 11.61 -6.74 -8.97
N THR A 135 12.89 -6.55 -9.28
CA THR A 135 13.99 -7.14 -8.54
C THR A 135 14.82 -6.04 -7.90
N TYR A 136 15.15 -6.22 -6.63
CA TYR A 136 15.90 -5.27 -5.84
C TYR A 136 17.10 -5.95 -5.17
N THR A 137 18.12 -5.15 -4.84
CA THR A 137 19.30 -5.58 -4.08
C THR A 137 19.62 -4.56 -2.98
N LYS A 138 20.36 -4.96 -1.94
CA LYS A 138 20.81 -4.06 -0.88
C LYS A 138 21.87 -3.06 -1.34
N THR A 139 22.61 -3.38 -2.39
CA THR A 139 23.70 -2.54 -2.88
C THR A 139 23.23 -1.75 -4.10
N PRO A 140 23.40 -0.42 -4.14
CA PRO A 140 23.11 0.35 -5.34
C PRO A 140 23.88 -0.21 -6.53
N GLN A 141 23.22 -0.42 -7.66
CA GLN A 141 23.91 -0.70 -8.91
C GLN A 141 24.49 0.63 -9.45
N PRO A 142 25.73 0.61 -9.99
CA PRO A 142 26.37 1.79 -10.56
C PRO A 142 25.60 2.36 -11.78
#